data_AF-A0A6G1K122-F1
#
_entry.id   AF-A0A6G1K122-F1
#
_cell.length_a   1.000
_cell.length_b   1.000
_cell.length_c   1.000
_cell.angle_alpha   90.00
_cell.angle_beta   90.00
_cell.angle_gamma   90.00
#
_symmetry.space_group_name_H-M   'P 1'
#
loop_
_entity.id
_entity.type
_entity.pdbx_description
1 polymer ?
#
loop_
_entity_poly.entity_id
_entity_poly.type
_entity_poly.pdbx_seq_one_letter_code
_entity_poly.pdbx_strand_id
1 'polypeptide(L)'
;TSRIDVKNTSDLIPVGAIRKAVVGTKDETILRILVQNSKTNKESELHFQKLIYDRIDWNSAEDIAAINSWISQIWFRGGNKSKTVVRWHRDEELWIELFHHLLVIAALDRNIARLTTTDVMHAFNDFFVDRVLKDKNGADLPPRDVREKDAFKAKIGRLATTTRWRVNGLIEINLEYKNLGRGAPQEYIPAITSSMLEHFKKTAEFMQSRKMTTERQDSKDLEHWISFLRKLP
;
A
#
# COMPACT_ATOMS: atom_id res chain seq x y z
N THR A 1 -36.11 2.74 -19.53
CA THR A 1 -35.53 1.78 -18.56
C THR A 1 -34.21 2.34 -18.09
N SER A 2 -34.19 2.99 -16.93
CA SER A 2 -33.01 3.73 -16.46
C SER A 2 -31.99 2.74 -15.87
N ARG A 3 -30.81 2.67 -16.51
CA ARG A 3 -29.64 1.92 -16.02
C ARG A 3 -29.12 2.61 -14.75
N ILE A 4 -29.17 1.92 -13.61
CA ILE A 4 -28.50 2.35 -12.39
C ILE A 4 -27.21 1.54 -12.25
N ASP A 5 -26.13 2.28 -12.14
CA ASP A 5 -24.73 1.85 -12.11
C ASP A 5 -24.39 1.23 -10.73
N VAL A 6 -23.82 0.03 -10.74
CA VAL A 6 -23.62 -0.81 -9.55
C VAL A 6 -22.31 -0.41 -8.85
N LYS A 7 -22.35 0.67 -8.07
CA LYS A 7 -21.52 0.79 -6.88
C LYS A 7 -22.37 0.33 -5.70
N ASN A 8 -22.25 -0.94 -5.32
CA ASN A 8 -22.98 -1.55 -4.20
C ASN A 8 -22.55 -0.97 -2.84
N THR A 9 -22.90 0.28 -2.57
CA THR A 9 -23.16 0.80 -1.24
C THR A 9 -24.57 0.40 -0.86
N SER A 10 -24.73 -0.33 0.24
CA SER A 10 -26.05 -0.57 0.80
C SER A 10 -26.61 0.78 1.25
N ASP A 11 -27.87 1.06 0.94
CA ASP A 11 -28.56 2.25 1.49
C ASP A 11 -28.76 2.13 3.02
N LEU A 12 -28.33 1.04 3.66
CA LEU A 12 -28.47 0.82 5.10
C LEU A 12 -27.18 1.26 5.82
N ILE A 13 -27.31 2.22 6.73
CA ILE A 13 -26.24 2.76 7.55
C ILE A 13 -26.45 2.26 9.00
N PRO A 14 -25.49 1.55 9.62
CA PRO A 14 -25.65 1.13 11.01
C PRO A 14 -25.64 2.32 11.96
N VAL A 15 -26.50 2.23 12.99
CA VAL A 15 -26.73 3.27 13.99
C VAL A 15 -26.01 2.88 15.29
N GLY A 16 -25.39 3.87 15.96
CA GLY A 16 -24.75 3.70 17.26
C GLY A 16 -23.24 3.47 17.19
N ALA A 17 -22.68 2.74 18.16
CA ALA A 17 -21.27 2.35 18.20
C ALA A 17 -21.10 0.88 17.78
N ILE A 18 -19.95 0.55 17.19
CA ILE A 18 -19.62 -0.84 16.89
C ILE A 18 -19.43 -1.64 18.20
N ARG A 19 -20.21 -2.71 18.37
CA ARG A 19 -20.08 -3.67 19.46
C ARG A 19 -19.58 -4.99 18.89
N LYS A 20 -18.58 -5.60 19.51
CA LYS A 20 -18.00 -6.87 19.06
C LYS A 20 -18.31 -7.98 20.06
N ALA A 21 -18.48 -9.19 19.54
CA ALA A 21 -18.57 -10.40 20.34
C ALA A 21 -17.22 -10.71 20.98
N VAL A 22 -17.23 -11.14 22.25
CA VAL A 22 -16.04 -11.53 23.02
C VAL A 22 -16.19 -12.98 23.44
N VAL A 23 -15.13 -13.77 23.26
CA VAL A 23 -15.10 -15.18 23.68
C VAL A 23 -15.34 -15.27 25.18
N GLY A 24 -16.26 -16.14 25.58
CA GLY A 24 -16.66 -16.37 26.97
C GLY A 24 -17.77 -15.44 27.48
N THR A 25 -18.17 -14.42 26.72
CA THR A 25 -19.19 -13.46 27.15
C THR A 25 -20.44 -13.60 26.29
N LYS A 26 -21.51 -14.15 26.87
CA LYS A 26 -22.81 -14.27 26.22
C LYS A 26 -23.51 -12.90 26.15
N ASP A 27 -23.65 -12.34 24.95
CA ASP A 27 -24.43 -11.12 24.68
C ASP A 27 -25.24 -11.27 23.38
N GLU A 28 -26.47 -11.74 23.50
CA GLU A 28 -27.36 -11.96 22.34
C GLU A 28 -27.75 -10.65 21.63
N THR A 29 -27.57 -9.48 22.26
CA THR A 29 -27.94 -8.19 21.65
C THR A 29 -27.06 -7.83 20.46
N ILE A 30 -25.85 -8.40 20.36
CA ILE A 30 -24.94 -8.19 19.23
C ILE A 30 -25.37 -8.93 17.96
N LEU A 31 -26.29 -9.90 18.09
CA LEU A 31 -26.85 -10.64 16.95
C LEU A 31 -27.90 -9.82 16.19
N ARG A 32 -28.12 -8.57 16.60
CA ARG A 32 -29.00 -7.59 15.98
C ARG A 32 -28.26 -6.27 15.80
N ILE A 33 -28.36 -5.67 14.62
CA ILE A 33 -27.79 -4.35 14.34
C ILE A 33 -28.90 -3.44 13.85
N LEU A 34 -29.11 -2.33 14.57
CA LEU A 34 -29.98 -1.26 14.12
C LEU A 34 -29.34 -0.56 12.93
N VAL A 35 -30.08 -0.44 11.84
CA VAL A 35 -29.67 0.25 10.63
C VAL A 35 -30.72 1.27 10.23
N GLN A 36 -30.29 2.36 9.62
CA GLN A 36 -31.14 3.40 9.06
C GLN A 36 -30.96 3.43 7.55
N ASN A 37 -32.07 3.46 6.81
CA ASN A 37 -32.03 3.62 5.37
C ASN A 37 -31.73 5.07 5.01
N SER A 38 -30.64 5.32 4.29
CA SER A 38 -30.15 6.65 3.91
C SER A 38 -31.09 7.42 2.98
N LYS A 39 -32.00 6.74 2.27
CA LYS A 39 -32.97 7.37 1.35
C LYS A 39 -34.31 7.66 2.01
N THR A 40 -34.79 6.74 2.85
CA THR A 40 -36.13 6.84 3.45
C THR A 40 -36.11 7.26 4.91
N ASN A 41 -34.92 7.36 5.51
CA ASN A 41 -34.67 7.65 6.91
C ASN A 41 -35.36 6.68 7.91
N LYS A 42 -35.86 5.54 7.42
CA LYS A 42 -36.52 4.53 8.25
C LYS A 42 -35.49 3.62 8.91
N GLU A 43 -35.72 3.32 10.18
CA GLU A 43 -34.92 2.37 10.94
C GLU A 43 -35.44 0.94 10.76
N SER A 44 -34.53 -0.02 10.70
CA SER A 44 -34.82 -1.45 10.71
C SER A 44 -33.70 -2.22 11.39
N GLU A 45 -33.95 -3.48 11.75
CA GLU A 45 -32.95 -4.36 12.33
C GLU A 45 -32.41 -5.36 11.30
N LEU A 46 -31.10 -5.58 11.31
CA LEU A 46 -30.46 -6.70 10.64
C LEU A 46 -30.14 -7.78 11.68
N HIS A 47 -30.47 -9.02 11.34
CA HIS A 47 -30.25 -10.18 12.20
C HIS A 47 -29.10 -11.04 11.67
N PHE A 48 -28.34 -11.63 12.58
CA PHE A 48 -27.37 -12.66 12.23
C PHE A 48 -28.14 -13.89 11.72
N GLN A 49 -27.67 -14.51 10.64
CA GLN A 49 -28.38 -15.66 10.03
C GLN A 49 -27.48 -16.86 9.75
N LYS A 50 -26.17 -16.73 9.97
CA LYS A 50 -25.22 -17.80 9.61
C LYS A 50 -25.27 -18.99 10.56
N LEU A 51 -25.66 -18.78 11.81
CA LEU A 51 -25.80 -19.82 12.82
C LEU A 51 -27.19 -19.74 13.45
N ILE A 52 -27.69 -20.89 13.89
CA ILE A 52 -28.91 -20.98 14.70
C ILE A 52 -28.59 -20.45 16.10
N TYR A 53 -29.38 -19.51 16.62
CA TYR A 53 -29.04 -18.75 17.83
C TYR A 53 -28.81 -19.65 19.04
N ASP A 54 -29.64 -20.68 19.20
CA ASP A 54 -29.55 -21.64 20.31
C ASP A 54 -28.32 -22.56 20.23
N ARG A 55 -27.62 -22.58 19.09
CA ARG A 55 -26.42 -23.41 18.85
C ARG A 55 -25.13 -22.60 18.87
N ILE A 56 -25.20 -21.28 19.09
CA ILE A 56 -24.01 -20.44 19.18
C ILE A 56 -23.27 -20.78 20.47
N ASP A 57 -22.06 -21.32 20.34
CA ASP A 57 -21.16 -21.49 21.47
C ASP A 57 -20.36 -20.20 21.69
N TRP A 58 -20.70 -19.50 22.77
CA TRP A 58 -20.05 -18.25 23.15
C TRP A 58 -18.60 -18.44 23.61
N ASN A 59 -18.17 -19.67 23.88
CA ASN A 59 -16.77 -20.01 24.16
C ASN A 59 -15.99 -20.41 22.90
N SER A 60 -16.67 -20.65 21.77
CA SER A 60 -16.03 -21.00 20.50
C SER A 60 -15.44 -19.78 19.82
N ALA A 61 -14.11 -19.79 19.62
CA ALA A 61 -13.44 -18.73 18.86
C ALA A 61 -13.96 -18.63 17.41
N GLU A 62 -14.42 -19.75 16.83
CA GLU A 62 -14.94 -19.80 15.47
C GLU A 62 -16.30 -19.10 15.34
N ASP A 63 -17.23 -19.38 16.26
CA ASP A 63 -18.57 -18.76 16.26
C ASP A 63 -18.46 -17.25 16.52
N ILE A 64 -17.60 -16.85 17.46
CA ILE A 64 -17.33 -15.45 17.77
C ILE A 64 -16.68 -14.74 16.57
N ALA A 65 -15.77 -15.40 15.84
CA ALA A 65 -15.20 -14.85 14.61
C ALA A 65 -16.27 -14.69 13.52
N ALA A 66 -17.19 -15.64 13.37
CA ALA A 66 -18.28 -15.58 12.40
C ALA A 66 -19.23 -14.39 12.68
N ILE A 67 -19.60 -14.18 13.95
CA ILE A 67 -20.41 -13.04 14.38
C ILE A 67 -19.67 -11.72 14.11
N ASN A 68 -18.42 -11.59 14.55
CA ASN A 68 -17.61 -10.38 14.36
C ASN A 68 -17.35 -10.06 12.88
N SER A 69 -17.21 -11.08 12.03
CA SER A 69 -17.10 -10.92 10.58
C SER A 69 -18.38 -10.34 10.00
N TRP A 70 -19.55 -10.85 10.39
CA TRP A 70 -20.85 -10.33 9.96
C TRP A 70 -21.06 -8.87 10.40
N ILE A 71 -20.79 -8.56 11.67
CA ILE A 71 -20.85 -7.18 12.20
C ILE A 71 -19.97 -6.26 11.34
N SER A 72 -18.70 -6.63 11.15
CA SER A 72 -17.75 -5.82 10.37
C SER A 72 -18.21 -5.60 8.93
N GLN A 73 -18.86 -6.59 8.29
CA GLN A 73 -19.39 -6.44 6.94
C GLN A 73 -20.51 -5.42 6.85
N ILE A 74 -21.43 -5.39 7.83
CA ILE A 74 -22.52 -4.40 7.88
C ILE A 74 -21.94 -2.99 8.02
N TRP A 75 -21.04 -2.79 8.97
CA TRP A 75 -20.35 -1.52 9.18
C TRP A 75 -19.55 -1.05 7.97
N PHE A 76 -18.85 -1.96 7.29
CA PHE A 76 -18.09 -1.64 6.09
C PHE A 76 -18.98 -1.27 4.89
N ARG A 77 -20.14 -1.94 4.74
CA ARG A 77 -21.10 -1.70 3.64
C ARG A 77 -21.91 -0.43 3.83
N GLY A 78 -22.22 -0.06 5.08
CA GLY A 78 -23.00 1.13 5.43
C GLY A 78 -22.24 2.45 5.38
N GLY A 79 -21.10 2.51 4.68
CA GLY A 79 -20.40 3.77 4.42
C GLY A 79 -19.52 4.29 5.56
N ASN A 80 -19.46 3.62 6.72
CA ASN A 80 -18.53 3.92 7.81
C ASN A 80 -17.09 3.49 7.48
N LYS A 81 -16.60 3.93 6.33
CA LYS A 81 -15.20 3.82 5.91
C LYS A 81 -14.48 5.04 6.45
N SER A 82 -14.15 5.06 7.74
CA SER A 82 -13.09 5.95 8.23
C SER A 82 -11.75 5.41 7.71
N LYS A 83 -11.50 5.52 6.41
CA LYS A 83 -10.18 5.29 5.86
C LYS A 83 -9.36 6.52 6.22
N THR A 84 -8.52 6.39 7.24
CA THR A 84 -7.45 7.36 7.49
C THR A 84 -6.49 7.25 6.31
N VAL A 85 -6.68 8.09 5.29
CA VAL A 85 -5.78 8.13 4.14
C VAL A 85 -4.55 8.89 4.57
N VAL A 86 -3.53 8.17 5.05
CA VAL A 86 -2.23 8.78 5.34
C VAL A 86 -1.64 9.27 4.03
N ARG A 87 -1.64 10.59 3.84
CA ARG A 87 -1.12 11.23 2.62
C ARG A 87 0.36 10.90 2.43
N TRP A 88 0.73 10.70 1.18
CA TRP A 88 2.11 10.47 0.78
C TRP A 88 2.77 11.81 0.50
N HIS A 89 3.95 12.02 1.06
CA HIS A 89 4.78 13.17 0.79
C HIS A 89 5.56 12.96 -0.53
N ARG A 90 5.93 14.05 -1.21
CA ARG A 90 6.66 13.93 -2.49
C ARG A 90 8.03 13.25 -2.31
N ASP A 91 8.72 13.55 -1.21
CA ASP A 91 10.01 12.92 -0.91
C ASP A 91 9.87 11.40 -0.69
N GLU A 92 8.76 10.94 -0.12
CA GLU A 92 8.47 9.50 0.04
C GLU A 92 8.28 8.83 -1.33
N GLU A 93 7.64 9.51 -2.28
CA GLU A 93 7.50 9.02 -3.65
C GLU A 93 8.85 8.97 -4.37
N LEU A 94 9.63 10.05 -4.31
CA LEU A 94 10.95 10.13 -4.92
C LEU A 94 11.90 9.07 -4.37
N TRP A 95 11.80 8.76 -3.07
CA TRP A 95 12.57 7.68 -2.46
C TRP A 95 12.22 6.31 -3.06
N ILE A 96 10.92 6.02 -3.24
CA ILE A 96 10.48 4.75 -3.85
C ILE A 96 10.96 4.65 -5.31
N GLU A 97 10.90 5.75 -6.06
CA GLU A 97 11.43 5.83 -7.43
C GLU A 97 12.95 5.54 -7.44
N LEU A 98 13.73 6.27 -6.63
CA LEU A 98 15.17 6.09 -6.48
C LEU A 98 15.53 4.65 -6.10
N PHE A 99 14.79 4.06 -5.16
CA PHE A 99 15.01 2.67 -4.74
C PHE A 99 14.94 1.69 -5.90
N HIS A 100 13.90 1.78 -6.74
CA HIS A 100 13.77 0.88 -7.89
C HIS A 100 14.82 1.16 -8.97
N HIS A 101 15.21 2.42 -9.16
CA HIS A 101 16.31 2.77 -10.07
C HIS A 101 17.64 2.14 -9.63
N LEU A 102 17.95 2.15 -8.33
CA LEU A 102 19.14 1.49 -7.79
C LEU A 102 19.08 -0.03 -7.97
N LEU A 103 17.90 -0.64 -7.86
CA LEU A 103 17.71 -2.05 -8.19
C LEU A 103 17.96 -2.35 -9.68
N VAL A 104 17.51 -1.48 -10.60
CA VAL A 104 17.78 -1.65 -12.04
C VAL A 104 19.28 -1.65 -12.30
N ILE A 105 20.02 -0.69 -11.72
CA ILE A 105 21.47 -0.61 -11.89
C ILE A 105 22.16 -1.84 -11.33
N ALA A 106 21.78 -2.26 -10.12
CA ALA A 106 22.34 -3.46 -9.52
C ALA A 106 22.04 -4.71 -10.35
N ALA A 107 20.85 -4.85 -10.91
CA ALA A 107 20.48 -5.99 -11.77
C ALA A 107 21.23 -5.98 -13.12
N LEU A 108 21.61 -4.80 -13.63
CA LEU A 108 22.46 -4.66 -14.83
C LEU A 108 23.90 -5.09 -14.56
N ASP A 109 24.39 -4.90 -13.35
CA ASP A 109 25.78 -5.17 -12.96
C ASP A 109 25.99 -6.59 -12.42
N ARG A 110 25.09 -7.05 -11.54
CA ARG A 110 25.20 -8.32 -10.81
C ARG A 110 23.88 -9.08 -10.74
N ASN A 111 23.95 -10.35 -10.34
CA ASN A 111 22.77 -11.18 -10.15
C ASN A 111 22.12 -10.90 -8.78
N ILE A 112 21.01 -10.15 -8.77
CA ILE A 112 20.28 -9.83 -7.53
C ILE A 112 19.04 -10.69 -7.36
N ALA A 113 18.72 -11.04 -6.10
CA ALA A 113 17.48 -11.70 -5.74
C ALA A 113 16.29 -10.74 -5.84
N ARG A 114 15.10 -11.30 -6.11
CA ARG A 114 13.86 -10.53 -6.17
C ARG A 114 13.43 -10.15 -4.75
N LEU A 115 13.40 -8.84 -4.47
CA LEU A 115 12.88 -8.33 -3.21
C LEU A 115 11.34 -8.43 -3.14
N THR A 116 10.84 -8.70 -1.95
CA THR A 116 9.42 -8.63 -1.63
C THR A 116 9.00 -7.18 -1.36
N THR A 117 7.70 -6.90 -1.47
CA THR A 117 7.16 -5.59 -1.07
C THR A 117 7.41 -5.29 0.42
N THR A 118 7.53 -6.33 1.25
CA THR A 118 7.81 -6.17 2.67
C THR A 118 9.25 -5.70 2.89
N ASP A 119 10.23 -6.19 2.13
CA ASP A 119 11.63 -5.75 2.25
C ASP A 119 11.78 -4.27 1.88
N VAL A 120 11.13 -3.85 0.79
CA VAL A 120 11.11 -2.44 0.37
C VAL A 120 10.42 -1.55 1.43
N MET A 121 9.36 -2.05 2.05
CA MET A 121 8.65 -1.33 3.12
C MET A 121 9.51 -1.19 4.37
N HIS A 122 10.27 -2.22 4.75
CA HIS A 122 11.20 -2.14 5.88
C HIS A 122 12.28 -1.08 5.62
N ALA A 123 12.96 -1.15 4.47
CA ALA A 123 13.95 -0.14 4.09
C ALA A 123 13.36 1.29 4.02
N PHE A 124 12.10 1.41 3.57
CA PHE A 124 11.40 2.68 3.57
C PHE A 124 11.16 3.21 4.99
N ASN A 125 10.68 2.35 5.89
CA ASN A 125 10.39 2.72 7.26
C ASN A 125 11.69 3.07 8.00
N ASP A 126 12.76 2.31 7.79
CA ASP A 126 14.09 2.61 8.35
C ASP A 126 14.59 4.00 7.92
N PHE A 127 14.25 4.42 6.69
CA PHE A 127 14.60 5.76 6.22
C PHE A 127 13.68 6.85 6.76
N PHE A 128 12.36 6.66 6.81
CA PHE A 128 11.42 7.77 7.07
C PHE A 128 10.87 7.85 8.48
N VAL A 129 10.78 6.75 9.23
CA VAL A 129 10.16 6.74 10.56
C VAL A 129 10.87 7.74 11.46
N ASP A 130 10.09 8.47 12.25
CA ASP A 130 10.52 9.56 13.14
C ASP A 130 11.13 10.79 12.45
N ARG A 131 11.34 10.76 11.12
CA ARG A 131 11.82 11.93 10.38
C ARG A 131 10.71 12.95 10.21
N VAL A 132 11.10 14.22 10.34
CA VAL A 132 10.24 15.38 10.07
C VAL A 132 10.47 15.84 8.64
N LEU A 133 9.40 15.86 7.84
CA LEU A 133 9.43 16.36 6.46
C LEU A 133 8.88 17.78 6.42
N LYS A 134 9.32 18.57 5.43
CA LYS A 134 8.82 19.93 5.21
C LYS A 134 7.67 19.91 4.22
N ASP A 135 6.61 20.64 4.52
CA ASP A 135 5.53 20.87 3.56
C ASP A 135 5.94 21.84 2.44
N LYS A 136 5.04 22.08 1.49
CA LYS A 136 5.25 23.00 0.36
C LYS A 136 5.55 24.46 0.76
N ASN A 137 5.22 24.85 1.99
CA ASN A 137 5.46 26.18 2.54
C ASN A 137 6.69 26.21 3.46
N GLY A 138 7.40 25.08 3.61
CA GLY A 138 8.55 24.95 4.50
C GLY A 138 8.20 24.71 5.98
N ALA A 139 6.92 24.45 6.29
CA ALA A 139 6.50 24.10 7.65
C ALA A 139 6.80 22.63 7.97
N ASP A 140 7.13 22.35 9.23
CA ASP A 140 7.35 20.97 9.69
C ASP A 140 6.03 20.19 9.72
N LEU A 141 6.04 19.02 9.08
CA LEU A 141 5.00 18.02 9.24
C LEU A 141 5.24 17.20 10.51
N PRO A 142 4.21 16.53 11.05
CA PRO A 142 4.43 15.54 12.10
C PRO A 142 5.47 14.48 11.67
N PRO A 143 6.26 13.96 12.62
CA PRO A 143 7.15 12.83 12.37
C PRO A 143 6.42 11.69 11.66
N ARG A 144 7.10 10.99 10.75
CA ARG A 144 6.45 9.91 9.99
C ARG A 144 6.25 8.69 10.88
N ASP A 145 5.00 8.21 10.89
CA ASP A 145 4.67 6.90 11.44
C ASP A 145 5.14 5.76 10.51
N VAL A 146 5.26 4.58 11.09
CA VAL A 146 5.49 3.32 10.36
C VAL A 146 4.40 3.12 9.31
N ARG A 147 4.80 2.88 8.05
CA ARG A 147 3.86 2.54 6.99
C ARG A 147 3.44 1.08 7.09
N GLU A 148 2.13 0.85 7.09
CA GLU A 148 1.55 -0.48 7.04
C GLU A 148 1.64 -1.12 5.65
N LYS A 149 1.73 -2.46 5.64
CA LYS A 149 1.94 -3.28 4.44
C LYS A 149 0.93 -3.01 3.32
N ASP A 150 -0.35 -2.89 3.65
CA ASP A 150 -1.40 -2.73 2.63
C ASP A 150 -1.39 -1.34 2.00
N ALA A 151 -1.18 -0.30 2.81
CA ALA A 151 -1.04 1.06 2.32
C ALA A 151 0.21 1.20 1.43
N PHE A 152 1.33 0.61 1.86
CA PHE A 152 2.57 0.59 1.10
C PHE A 152 2.43 -0.16 -0.23
N LYS A 153 1.88 -1.38 -0.19
CA LYS A 153 1.62 -2.23 -1.38
C LYS A 153 0.72 -1.53 -2.39
N ALA A 154 -0.31 -0.81 -1.93
CA ALA A 154 -1.19 -0.05 -2.81
C ALA A 154 -0.49 1.18 -3.44
N LYS A 155 0.54 1.74 -2.82
CA LYS A 155 1.30 2.88 -3.35
C LYS A 155 2.36 2.43 -4.36
N ILE A 156 3.20 1.47 -3.98
CA ILE A 156 4.29 0.97 -4.83
C ILE A 156 3.77 0.43 -6.17
N GLY A 157 2.62 -0.25 -6.17
CA GLY A 157 1.98 -0.78 -7.37
C GLY A 157 1.48 0.28 -8.36
N ARG A 158 1.36 1.55 -7.93
CA ARG A 158 0.98 2.68 -8.80
C ARG A 158 2.17 3.53 -9.22
N LEU A 159 3.14 3.71 -8.33
CA LEU A 159 4.24 4.65 -8.52
C LEU A 159 5.38 4.07 -9.37
N ALA A 160 5.78 2.83 -9.08
CA ALA A 160 7.00 2.24 -9.62
C ALA A 160 6.72 1.17 -10.69
N THR A 161 5.60 1.28 -11.43
CA THR A 161 5.16 0.21 -12.35
C THR A 161 6.22 -0.10 -13.41
N THR A 162 6.75 0.92 -14.08
CA THR A 162 7.74 0.75 -15.16
C THR A 162 9.07 0.26 -14.64
N THR A 163 9.61 0.90 -13.61
CA THR A 163 10.91 0.52 -13.03
C THR A 163 10.86 -0.87 -12.41
N ARG A 164 9.77 -1.23 -11.73
CA ARG A 164 9.56 -2.58 -11.20
C ARG A 164 9.46 -3.64 -12.28
N TRP A 165 8.74 -3.36 -13.37
CA TRP A 165 8.68 -4.28 -14.52
C TRP A 165 10.09 -4.53 -15.09
N ARG A 166 10.89 -3.47 -15.21
CA ARG A 166 12.27 -3.56 -15.68
C ARG A 166 13.18 -4.35 -14.74
N VAL A 167 13.11 -4.10 -13.43
CA VAL A 167 13.86 -4.90 -12.44
C VAL A 167 13.49 -6.38 -12.56
N ASN A 168 12.19 -6.69 -12.64
CA ASN A 168 11.73 -8.07 -12.77
C ASN A 168 12.21 -8.72 -14.06
N GLY A 169 12.15 -8.01 -15.20
CA GLY A 169 12.65 -8.51 -16.48
C GLY A 169 14.16 -8.76 -16.46
N LEU A 170 14.95 -7.86 -15.86
CA LEU A 170 16.40 -8.08 -15.71
C LEU A 170 16.71 -9.27 -14.80
N ILE A 171 15.98 -9.45 -13.70
CA ILE A 171 16.13 -10.61 -12.83
C ILE A 171 15.76 -11.90 -13.57
N GLU A 172 14.67 -11.90 -14.35
CA GLU A 172 14.25 -13.06 -15.15
C GLU A 172 15.28 -13.41 -16.23
N ILE A 173 15.80 -12.43 -16.95
CA ILE A 173 16.92 -12.61 -17.90
C ILE A 173 18.12 -13.22 -17.17
N ASN A 174 18.53 -12.67 -16.03
CA ASN A 174 19.67 -13.20 -15.26
C ASN A 174 19.44 -14.64 -14.75
N LEU A 175 18.18 -15.04 -14.50
CA LEU A 175 17.80 -16.38 -14.08
C LEU A 175 17.73 -17.38 -15.25
N GLU A 176 17.21 -16.96 -16.40
CA GLU A 176 17.08 -17.79 -17.61
C GLU A 176 18.45 -18.09 -18.21
N TYR A 177 19.33 -17.08 -18.27
CA TYR A 177 20.72 -17.23 -18.67
C TYR A 177 21.60 -17.75 -17.53
N LYS A 178 21.12 -18.78 -16.78
CA LYS A 178 21.84 -19.45 -15.67
C LYS A 178 23.34 -19.48 -15.96
N ASN A 179 24.08 -18.58 -15.31
CA ASN A 179 25.54 -18.50 -15.36
C ASN A 179 26.18 -17.89 -16.62
N LEU A 180 25.91 -16.61 -16.94
CA LEU A 180 26.91 -15.74 -17.60
C LEU A 180 28.14 -15.44 -16.68
N GLY A 181 28.50 -16.37 -15.77
CA GLY A 181 29.55 -16.17 -14.78
C GLY A 181 29.19 -15.23 -13.62
N ARG A 182 27.94 -14.75 -13.52
CA ARG A 182 27.50 -13.75 -12.51
C ARG A 182 27.14 -14.31 -11.13
N GLY A 183 27.31 -15.61 -10.91
CA GLY A 183 27.08 -16.26 -9.61
C GLY A 183 25.61 -16.42 -9.21
N ALA A 184 25.39 -16.94 -8.00
CA ALA A 184 24.05 -17.13 -7.43
C ALA A 184 23.37 -15.78 -7.14
N PRO A 185 22.03 -15.68 -7.21
CA PRO A 185 21.31 -14.46 -6.86
C PRO A 185 21.61 -14.03 -5.42
N GLN A 186 22.02 -12.77 -5.24
CA GLN A 186 22.30 -12.20 -3.91
C GLN A 186 21.24 -11.19 -3.52
N GLU A 187 20.85 -11.18 -2.25
CA GLU A 187 19.98 -10.14 -1.72
C GLU A 187 20.67 -8.78 -1.81
N TYR A 188 19.96 -7.78 -2.31
CA TYR A 188 20.47 -6.43 -2.43
C TYR A 188 19.38 -5.42 -2.04
N ILE A 189 19.57 -4.77 -0.90
CA ILE A 189 18.72 -3.69 -0.41
C ILE A 189 19.52 -2.38 -0.49
N PRO A 190 19.14 -1.43 -1.37
CA PRO A 190 19.79 -0.13 -1.46
C PRO A 190 19.76 0.65 -0.13
N ALA A 191 20.93 1.04 0.36
CA ALA A 191 21.07 1.93 1.52
C ALA A 191 20.99 3.40 1.08
N ILE A 192 19.76 3.91 0.91
CA ILE A 192 19.55 5.29 0.46
C ILE A 192 19.89 6.28 1.58
N THR A 193 20.73 7.26 1.28
CA THR A 193 21.05 8.36 2.19
C THR A 193 20.27 9.62 1.83
N SER A 194 20.18 10.58 2.76
CA SER A 194 19.50 11.86 2.52
C SER A 194 20.14 12.66 1.38
N SER A 195 21.46 12.59 1.23
CA SER A 195 22.18 13.26 0.14
C SER A 195 21.85 12.65 -1.22
N MET A 196 21.73 11.31 -1.32
CA MET A 196 21.30 10.63 -2.54
C MET A 196 19.88 11.06 -2.94
N LEU A 197 18.95 11.10 -1.97
CA LEU A 197 17.58 11.53 -2.22
C LEU A 197 17.50 12.99 -2.70
N GLU A 198 18.26 13.88 -2.06
CA GLU A 198 18.32 15.29 -2.45
C GLU A 198 18.94 15.48 -3.85
N HIS A 199 19.97 14.72 -4.18
CA HIS A 199 20.55 14.73 -5.53
C HIS A 199 19.54 14.22 -6.56
N PHE A 200 18.87 13.10 -6.26
CA PHE A 200 17.83 12.55 -7.13
C PHE A 200 16.69 13.54 -7.36
N LYS A 201 16.26 14.26 -6.31
CA LYS A 201 15.24 15.32 -6.39
C LYS A 201 15.64 16.43 -7.37
N LYS A 202 16.85 16.97 -7.23
CA LYS A 202 17.38 18.01 -8.14
C LYS A 202 17.43 17.52 -9.59
N THR A 203 17.84 16.27 -9.79
CA THR A 203 17.88 15.66 -11.13
C THR A 203 16.48 15.45 -11.69
N ALA A 204 15.53 14.98 -10.88
CA ALA A 204 14.14 14.81 -11.31
C ALA A 204 13.52 16.16 -11.72
N GLU A 205 13.75 17.22 -10.95
CA GLU A 205 13.33 18.59 -11.28
C GLU A 205 13.98 19.10 -12.56
N PHE A 206 15.28 18.87 -12.73
CA PHE A 206 16.00 19.21 -13.96
C PHE A 206 15.44 18.47 -15.19
N MET A 207 15.18 17.17 -15.09
CA MET A 207 14.60 16.38 -16.17
C MET A 207 13.17 16.84 -16.51
N GLN A 208 12.36 17.15 -15.49
CA GLN A 208 11.02 17.71 -15.67
C GLN A 208 11.06 19.07 -16.37
N SER A 209 12.03 19.94 -16.05
CA SER A 209 12.23 21.23 -16.71
C SER A 209 12.52 21.11 -18.21
N ARG A 210 13.11 19.98 -18.63
CA ARG A 210 13.37 19.63 -20.03
C ARG A 210 12.20 18.92 -20.71
N LYS A 211 11.03 18.84 -20.05
CA LYS A 211 9.84 18.09 -20.49
C LYS A 211 10.07 16.59 -20.66
N MET A 212 11.12 16.05 -20.03
CA MET A 212 11.43 14.63 -20.01
C MET A 212 10.68 14.02 -18.82
N THR A 213 9.37 13.82 -18.99
CA THR A 213 8.43 13.57 -17.88
C THR A 213 8.18 12.10 -17.58
N THR A 214 8.70 11.17 -18.39
CA THR A 214 8.50 9.74 -18.14
C THR A 214 9.68 8.90 -18.62
N GLU A 215 10.15 8.00 -17.76
CA GLU A 215 10.89 6.82 -18.16
C GLU A 215 9.91 5.93 -18.94
N ARG A 216 9.79 6.15 -20.26
CA ARG A 216 9.12 5.22 -21.17
C ARG A 216 10.15 4.22 -21.68
N GLN A 217 9.68 3.02 -22.00
CA GLN A 217 10.48 1.92 -22.55
C GLN A 217 11.30 2.33 -23.79
N ASP A 218 10.85 3.40 -24.46
CA ASP A 218 11.41 3.96 -25.71
C ASP A 218 11.96 5.38 -25.52
N SER A 219 12.17 5.81 -24.27
CA SER A 219 12.71 7.13 -23.96
C SER A 219 14.15 7.24 -24.45
N LYS A 220 14.43 8.22 -25.32
CA LYS A 220 15.78 8.59 -25.78
C LYS A 220 16.72 8.99 -24.63
N ASP A 221 16.18 9.15 -23.43
CA ASP A 221 16.85 9.71 -22.27
C ASP A 221 17.24 8.65 -21.22
N LEU A 222 16.97 7.37 -21.53
CA LEU A 222 17.21 6.24 -20.62
C LEU A 222 18.68 6.07 -20.25
N GLU A 223 19.59 6.24 -21.22
CA GLU A 223 21.03 6.17 -20.97
C GLU A 223 21.53 7.31 -20.08
N HIS A 224 20.94 8.51 -20.21
CA HIS A 224 21.25 9.64 -19.35
C HIS A 224 20.84 9.36 -17.90
N TRP A 225 19.65 8.76 -17.70
CA TRP A 225 19.20 8.32 -16.38
C TRP A 225 20.14 7.28 -15.77
N ILE A 226 20.49 6.23 -16.51
CA ILE A 226 21.36 5.15 -16.01
C ILE A 226 22.77 5.69 -15.72
N SER A 227 23.33 6.50 -16.61
CA SER A 227 24.66 7.12 -16.44
C SER A 227 24.71 8.01 -15.21
N PHE A 228 23.66 8.81 -14.97
CA PHE A 228 23.55 9.63 -13.76
C PHE A 228 23.46 8.77 -12.51
N LEU A 229 22.54 7.80 -12.48
CA LEU A 229 22.29 7.00 -11.28
C LEU A 229 23.52 6.14 -10.90
N ARG A 230 24.34 5.72 -11.88
CA ARG A 230 25.62 5.03 -11.63
C ARG A 230 26.67 5.91 -10.94
N LYS A 231 26.51 7.23 -10.96
CA LYS A 231 27.41 8.20 -10.32
C LYS A 231 26.91 8.66 -8.95
N LEU A 232 25.75 8.18 -8.50
CA LEU A 232 25.32 8.43 -7.14
C LEU A 232 26.28 7.71 -6.18
N PRO A 233 26.72 8.38 -5.10
CA PRO A 233 27.66 7.82 -4.13
C PRO A 233 27.07 6.64 -3.37
#